data_AF-A0A8B6DP13-F1
#
_entry.id   AF-A0A8B6DP13-F1
#
_cell.length_a   1.000
_cell.length_b   1.000
_cell.length_c   1.000
_cell.angle_alpha   90.00
_cell.angle_beta   90.00
_cell.angle_gamma   90.00
#
_symmetry.space_group_name_H-M   'P 1'
#
loop_
_entity.id
_entity.type
_entity.pdbx_description
1 polymer ?
#
loop_
_entity_poly.entity_id
_entity_poly.type
_entity_poly.pdbx_seq_one_letter_code
_entity_poly.pdbx_strand_id
1 'polypeptide(L)'
;MQDLYSGKCFLTLKLLKKYGCARTKTSAIIDNLSRDKIETIVETLQKTFFACATDGSNDVNTQLYPIVVRYYNKEIDQIMTALLSMPSCNESCTGENIFNLLNREFVKYNIPWGNCVSFGCDNASVMTGKHKGVDKFVADQNENIYISGCPCHLVHIAAQKTAQKIPIKFEDLLVDIYYYLDKSYKRNLELKNGQLMCEIKTHKILKHVSTRWLSLGKCLERLLEQWDALKMFFEQEYEIEKKKKGKTKIS
;
A
#
# COMPACT_ATOMS: atom_id res chain seq x y z
N MET A 1 -22.10 2.49 33.53
CA MET A 1 -22.81 1.25 33.13
C MET A 1 -22.05 0.61 31.97
N GLN A 2 -20.77 0.32 32.22
CA GLN A 2 -19.98 -0.66 31.49
C GLN A 2 -20.45 -2.05 31.97
N ASP A 3 -20.30 -3.09 31.15
CA ASP A 3 -20.57 -4.51 31.48
C ASP A 3 -21.90 -5.16 31.06
N LEU A 4 -22.33 -4.99 29.80
CA LEU A 4 -23.28 -5.94 29.19
C LEU A 4 -22.89 -6.50 27.81
N TYR A 5 -21.78 -6.07 27.20
CA TYR A 5 -21.33 -6.58 25.88
C TYR A 5 -19.89 -7.13 25.81
N SER A 6 -19.08 -7.04 26.89
CA SER A 6 -17.68 -7.51 26.87
C SER A 6 -17.52 -9.02 27.05
N GLY A 7 -18.44 -9.68 27.77
CA GLY A 7 -18.30 -11.10 28.14
C GLY A 7 -18.63 -12.11 27.03
N LYS A 8 -19.63 -11.84 26.18
CA LYS A 8 -20.02 -12.78 25.11
C LYS A 8 -19.00 -12.84 23.99
N CYS A 9 -18.46 -11.69 23.55
CA CYS A 9 -17.53 -11.61 22.42
C CYS A 9 -16.19 -12.33 22.71
N PHE A 10 -15.71 -12.29 23.95
CA PHE A 10 -14.49 -12.98 24.37
C PHE A 10 -14.62 -14.52 24.42
N LEU A 11 -15.82 -15.04 24.75
CA LEU A 11 -16.10 -16.47 24.70
C LEU A 11 -16.20 -16.97 23.25
N THR A 12 -16.82 -16.19 22.36
CA THR A 12 -16.95 -16.51 20.93
C THR A 12 -15.59 -16.63 20.26
N LEU A 13 -14.63 -15.76 20.58
CA LEU A 13 -13.26 -15.79 20.04
C LEU A 13 -12.49 -17.07 20.39
N LYS A 14 -12.67 -17.63 21.59
CA LYS A 14 -12.03 -18.91 22.00
C LYS A 14 -12.64 -20.13 21.31
N LEU A 15 -13.95 -20.11 21.05
CA LEU A 15 -14.66 -21.16 20.30
C LEU A 15 -14.34 -21.09 18.80
N LEU A 16 -14.28 -19.89 18.22
CA LEU A 16 -13.92 -19.66 16.83
C LEU A 16 -12.49 -20.10 16.52
N LYS A 17 -11.55 -20.02 17.48
CA LYS A 17 -10.19 -20.56 17.32
C LYS A 17 -10.16 -22.08 17.08
N LYS A 18 -11.21 -22.82 17.46
CA LYS A 18 -11.34 -24.27 17.21
C LYS A 18 -12.25 -24.57 16.02
N TYR A 19 -12.85 -23.56 15.40
CA TYR A 19 -13.74 -23.72 14.27
C TYR A 19 -12.93 -23.92 12.98
N GLY A 20 -12.90 -25.15 12.49
CA GLY A 20 -12.45 -25.48 11.14
C GLY A 20 -13.64 -25.85 10.28
N CYS A 21 -13.77 -25.24 9.11
CA CYS A 21 -14.73 -25.68 8.10
C CYS A 21 -14.04 -25.85 6.74
N ALA A 22 -14.55 -26.80 5.94
CA ALA A 22 -14.06 -27.02 4.60
C ALA A 22 -14.30 -25.78 3.73
N ARG A 23 -13.44 -25.55 2.73
CA ARG A 23 -13.43 -24.37 1.86
C ARG A 23 -14.83 -23.98 1.36
N THR A 24 -15.61 -24.93 0.85
CA THR A 24 -16.96 -24.67 0.32
C THR A 24 -17.91 -24.12 1.38
N LYS A 25 -17.83 -24.64 2.61
CA LYS A 25 -18.62 -24.16 3.75
C LYS A 25 -18.13 -22.79 4.21
N THR A 26 -16.82 -22.54 4.20
CA THR A 26 -16.25 -21.22 4.49
C THR A 26 -16.74 -20.18 3.49
N SER A 27 -16.67 -20.48 2.20
CA SER A 27 -17.16 -19.61 1.13
C SER A 27 -18.64 -19.31 1.31
N ALA A 28 -19.48 -20.32 1.49
CA ALA A 28 -20.91 -20.12 1.71
C ALA A 28 -21.22 -19.24 2.94
N ILE A 29 -20.47 -19.41 4.04
CA ILE A 29 -20.64 -18.56 5.23
C ILE A 29 -20.23 -17.12 4.94
N ILE A 30 -19.08 -16.91 4.29
CA ILE A 30 -18.61 -15.57 3.92
C ILE A 30 -19.59 -14.90 2.96
N ASP A 31 -20.11 -15.62 1.96
CA ASP A 31 -21.02 -15.06 0.96
C ASP A 31 -22.35 -14.60 1.58
N ASN A 32 -22.90 -15.36 2.54
CA ASN A 32 -24.13 -14.95 3.22
C ASN A 32 -23.88 -13.80 4.21
N LEU A 33 -22.86 -13.89 5.06
CA LEU A 33 -22.56 -12.83 6.04
C LEU A 33 -22.13 -11.51 5.38
N SER A 34 -21.42 -11.59 4.26
CA SER A 34 -21.02 -10.40 3.49
C SER A 34 -22.23 -9.73 2.85
N ARG A 35 -23.21 -10.49 2.35
CA ARG A 35 -24.45 -9.95 1.79
C ARG A 35 -25.23 -9.15 2.84
N ASP A 36 -25.52 -9.76 4.00
CA ASP A 36 -26.24 -9.10 5.08
C ASP A 36 -25.52 -7.82 5.53
N LYS A 37 -24.18 -7.86 5.58
CA LYS A 37 -23.38 -6.71 5.98
C LYS A 37 -23.41 -5.59 4.94
N ILE A 38 -23.31 -5.92 3.65
CA ILE A 38 -23.40 -4.96 2.55
C ILE A 38 -24.77 -4.32 2.52
N GLU A 39 -25.87 -5.08 2.68
CA GLU A 39 -27.23 -4.55 2.73
C GLU A 39 -27.38 -3.50 3.84
N THR A 40 -26.89 -3.81 5.05
CA THR A 40 -26.90 -2.87 6.18
C THR A 40 -26.11 -1.58 5.87
N ILE A 41 -24.95 -1.71 5.22
CA ILE A 41 -24.15 -0.55 4.80
C ILE A 41 -24.94 0.28 3.78
N VAL A 42 -25.45 -0.36 2.73
CA VAL A 42 -26.19 0.30 1.64
C VAL A 42 -27.39 1.07 2.17
N GLU A 43 -28.22 0.46 3.02
CA GLU A 43 -29.37 1.14 3.63
C GLU A 43 -28.97 2.39 4.42
N THR A 44 -27.80 2.36 5.07
CA THR A 44 -27.28 3.50 5.80
C THR A 44 -26.83 4.61 4.84
N LEU A 45 -26.08 4.27 3.79
CA LEU A 45 -25.56 5.24 2.80
C LEU A 45 -26.69 5.89 1.97
N GLN A 46 -27.79 5.19 1.75
CA GLN A 46 -28.98 5.74 1.08
C GLN A 46 -29.65 6.87 1.87
N LYS A 47 -29.51 6.87 3.21
CA LYS A 47 -30.25 7.77 4.11
C LYS A 47 -29.38 8.79 4.83
N THR A 48 -28.06 8.64 4.78
CA THR A 48 -27.12 9.44 5.58
C THR A 48 -25.94 9.91 4.75
N PHE A 49 -25.30 11.00 5.20
CA PHE A 49 -24.08 11.48 4.59
C PHE A 49 -22.90 10.55 4.87
N PHE A 50 -22.02 10.41 3.87
CA PHE A 50 -20.84 9.58 3.96
C PHE A 50 -19.67 10.15 3.15
N ALA A 51 -18.46 9.70 3.46
CA ALA A 51 -17.29 9.89 2.63
C ALA A 51 -17.00 8.60 1.85
N CYS A 52 -16.55 8.74 0.62
CA CYS A 52 -16.11 7.64 -0.25
C CYS A 52 -14.62 7.81 -0.52
N ALA A 53 -13.90 6.71 -0.70
CA ALA A 53 -12.53 6.72 -1.19
C ALA A 53 -12.28 5.54 -2.12
N THR A 54 -11.42 5.75 -3.11
CA THR A 54 -10.95 4.69 -4.00
C THR A 54 -9.47 4.86 -4.32
N ASP A 55 -8.81 3.75 -4.60
CA ASP A 55 -7.40 3.70 -4.99
C ASP A 55 -7.21 2.65 -6.08
N GLY A 56 -6.28 2.88 -7.00
CA GLY A 56 -5.98 1.94 -8.07
C GLY A 56 -5.04 0.84 -7.57
N SER A 57 -5.49 -0.41 -7.57
CA SER A 57 -4.64 -1.57 -7.25
C SER A 57 -4.40 -2.44 -8.47
N ASN A 58 -3.14 -2.80 -8.71
CA ASN A 58 -2.75 -3.72 -9.78
C ASN A 58 -2.63 -5.14 -9.21
N ASP A 59 -3.52 -6.04 -9.61
CA ASP A 59 -3.28 -7.48 -9.53
C ASP A 59 -2.83 -7.98 -10.91
N VAL A 60 -2.11 -9.10 -10.96
CA VAL A 60 -1.24 -9.58 -12.06
C VAL A 60 -1.79 -9.34 -13.48
N ASN A 61 -3.11 -9.39 -13.69
CA ASN A 61 -3.77 -9.12 -14.98
C ASN A 61 -4.99 -8.17 -14.91
N THR A 62 -5.29 -7.57 -13.75
CA THR A 62 -6.54 -6.83 -13.54
C THR A 62 -6.31 -5.60 -12.67
N GLN A 63 -6.87 -4.46 -13.07
CA GLN A 63 -6.86 -3.25 -12.25
C GLN A 63 -8.15 -3.17 -11.43
N LEU A 64 -8.00 -3.13 -10.11
CA LEU A 64 -9.10 -3.12 -9.14
C LEU A 64 -9.24 -1.71 -8.54
N TYR A 65 -10.49 -1.30 -8.33
CA TYR A 65 -10.84 -0.03 -7.69
C TYR A 65 -11.74 -0.29 -6.49
N PRO A 66 -11.17 -0.67 -5.32
CA PRO A 66 -11.93 -0.77 -4.08
C PRO A 66 -12.68 0.53 -3.79
N ILE A 67 -13.95 0.39 -3.43
CA ILE A 67 -14.81 1.49 -2.98
C ILE A 67 -14.93 1.36 -1.47
N VAL A 68 -14.25 2.24 -0.75
CA VAL A 68 -14.29 2.29 0.70
C VAL A 68 -15.17 3.44 1.12
N VAL A 69 -16.10 3.19 2.03
CA VAL A 69 -17.05 4.18 2.53
C VAL A 69 -16.83 4.38 4.03
N ARG A 70 -16.93 5.64 4.45
CA ARG A 70 -16.83 6.05 5.84
C ARG A 70 -18.09 6.83 6.22
N TYR A 71 -18.83 6.31 7.19
CA TYR A 71 -20.16 6.80 7.55
C TYR A 71 -20.39 6.69 9.05
N TYR A 72 -21.35 7.44 9.57
CA TYR A 72 -21.73 7.36 10.98
C TYR A 72 -22.82 6.31 11.17
N ASN A 73 -22.54 5.30 12.00
CA ASN A 73 -23.50 4.28 12.38
C ASN A 73 -24.19 4.68 13.68
N LYS A 74 -25.50 4.94 13.59
CA LYS A 74 -26.35 5.37 14.71
C LYS A 74 -26.56 4.30 15.78
N GLU A 75 -26.57 3.02 15.42
CA GLU A 75 -26.86 1.93 16.36
C GLU A 75 -25.76 1.75 17.40
N ILE A 76 -24.50 1.97 16.99
CA ILE A 76 -23.31 1.83 17.82
C ILE A 76 -22.65 3.17 18.16
N ASP A 77 -23.24 4.29 17.71
CA ASP A 77 -22.77 5.65 17.92
C ASP A 77 -21.29 5.86 17.52
N GLN A 78 -20.90 5.34 16.35
CA GLN A 78 -19.50 5.35 15.90
C GLN A 78 -19.35 5.61 14.40
N ILE A 79 -18.23 6.22 14.02
CA ILE A 79 -17.82 6.32 12.63
C ILE A 79 -17.24 4.98 12.19
N MET A 80 -17.88 4.38 11.18
CA MET A 80 -17.48 3.12 10.59
C MET A 80 -16.77 3.34 9.27
N THR A 81 -15.80 2.47 8.97
CA THR A 81 -15.18 2.37 7.64
C THR A 81 -15.43 0.96 7.13
N ALA A 82 -15.93 0.84 5.91
CA ALA A 82 -16.26 -0.44 5.30
C ALA A 82 -15.90 -0.47 3.82
N LEU A 83 -15.56 -1.66 3.32
CA LEU A 83 -15.47 -1.91 1.89
C LEU A 83 -16.88 -2.15 1.35
N LEU A 84 -17.32 -1.30 0.42
CA LEU A 84 -18.62 -1.43 -0.24
C LEU A 84 -18.54 -2.43 -1.40
N SER A 85 -17.55 -2.26 -2.27
CA SER A 85 -17.36 -3.08 -3.46
C SER A 85 -15.90 -3.03 -3.92
N MET A 86 -15.50 -3.98 -4.76
CA MET A 86 -14.17 -4.02 -5.38
C MET A 86 -14.28 -4.34 -6.88
N PRO A 87 -14.86 -3.42 -7.65
CA PRO A 87 -14.99 -3.59 -9.10
C PRO A 87 -13.64 -3.63 -9.81
N SER A 88 -13.58 -4.39 -10.91
CA SER A 88 -12.43 -4.54 -11.79
C SER A 88 -12.62 -3.77 -13.09
N CYS A 89 -11.62 -2.99 -13.50
CA CYS A 89 -11.58 -2.34 -14.80
C CYS A 89 -10.94 -3.29 -15.82
N ASN A 90 -11.75 -3.76 -16.78
CA ASN A 90 -11.29 -4.62 -17.88
C ASN A 90 -10.95 -3.83 -19.16
N GLU A 91 -11.07 -2.50 -19.10
CA GLU A 91 -10.80 -1.56 -20.19
C GLU A 91 -9.64 -0.63 -19.84
N SER A 92 -9.33 0.33 -20.71
CA SER A 92 -8.39 1.41 -20.39
C SER A 92 -8.84 2.14 -19.12
N CYS A 93 -7.94 2.27 -18.15
CA CYS A 93 -8.15 2.99 -16.90
C CYS A 93 -8.07 4.51 -17.10
N THR A 94 -9.00 5.05 -17.88
CA THR A 94 -9.22 6.51 -18.02
C THR A 94 -10.09 7.01 -16.86
N GLY A 95 -10.03 8.30 -16.54
CA GLY A 95 -10.84 8.87 -15.45
C GLY A 95 -12.35 8.66 -15.67
N GLU A 96 -12.79 8.71 -16.93
CA GLU A 96 -14.19 8.44 -17.30
C GLU A 96 -14.59 6.98 -17.04
N ASN A 97 -13.77 6.02 -17.46
CA ASN A 97 -14.04 4.60 -17.26
C ASN A 97 -14.05 4.22 -15.78
N ILE A 98 -13.12 4.80 -15.00
CA ILE A 98 -13.06 4.60 -13.55
C ILE A 98 -14.32 5.19 -12.90
N PHE A 99 -14.70 6.43 -13.24
CA PHE A 99 -15.93 7.02 -12.73
C PHE A 99 -17.16 6.18 -13.08
N ASN A 100 -17.31 5.75 -14.33
CA ASN A 100 -18.44 4.93 -14.75
C ASN A 100 -18.52 3.61 -13.97
N LEU A 101 -17.38 3.04 -13.62
CA LEU A 101 -17.28 1.84 -12.80
C LEU A 101 -17.70 2.10 -11.34
N LEU A 102 -17.30 3.22 -10.74
CA LEU A 102 -17.79 3.64 -9.41
C LEU A 102 -19.30 3.93 -9.45
N ASN A 103 -19.75 4.67 -10.45
CA ASN A 103 -21.14 5.07 -10.63
C ASN A 103 -22.06 3.85 -10.83
N ARG A 104 -21.60 2.82 -11.56
CA ARG A 104 -22.34 1.57 -11.70
C ARG A 104 -22.63 0.92 -10.35
N GLU A 105 -21.66 0.89 -9.43
CA GLU A 105 -21.88 0.34 -8.09
C GLU A 105 -22.85 1.22 -7.27
N PHE A 106 -22.74 2.54 -7.36
CA PHE A 106 -23.68 3.44 -6.67
C PHE A 106 -25.11 3.28 -7.19
N VAL A 107 -25.29 3.22 -8.52
CA VAL A 107 -26.59 2.97 -9.16
C VAL A 107 -27.15 1.60 -8.80
N LYS A 108 -26.32 0.55 -8.83
CA LYS A 108 -26.71 -0.82 -8.45
C LYS A 108 -27.28 -0.89 -7.02
N TYR A 109 -26.72 -0.10 -6.10
CA TYR A 109 -27.15 -0.06 -4.70
C TYR A 109 -28.11 1.11 -4.40
N ASN A 110 -28.58 1.85 -5.41
CA ASN A 110 -29.40 3.06 -5.25
C ASN A 110 -28.80 4.08 -4.25
N ILE A 111 -27.47 4.19 -4.19
CA ILE A 111 -26.78 5.14 -3.33
C ILE A 111 -26.69 6.48 -4.07
N PRO A 112 -27.31 7.56 -3.56
CA PRO A 112 -27.28 8.85 -4.22
C PRO A 112 -25.92 9.54 -4.00
N TRP A 113 -25.33 10.06 -5.08
CA TRP A 113 -24.11 10.87 -5.00
C TRP A 113 -24.27 12.13 -4.14
N GLY A 114 -25.49 12.67 -4.05
CA GLY A 114 -25.81 13.80 -3.16
C GLY A 114 -25.57 13.53 -1.67
N ASN A 115 -25.54 12.26 -1.25
CA ASN A 115 -25.18 11.88 0.12
C ASN A 115 -23.66 11.73 0.31
N CYS A 116 -22.89 11.63 -0.77
CA CYS A 116 -21.44 11.54 -0.73
C CYS A 116 -20.86 12.95 -0.54
N VAL A 117 -20.45 13.29 0.68
CA VAL A 117 -19.95 14.63 1.03
C VAL A 117 -18.44 14.78 0.78
N SER A 118 -17.72 13.67 0.63
CA SER A 118 -16.30 13.68 0.32
C SER A 118 -15.90 12.49 -0.54
N PHE A 119 -14.98 12.73 -1.47
CA PHE A 119 -14.34 11.70 -2.27
C PHE A 119 -12.82 11.75 -2.10
N GLY A 120 -12.22 10.64 -1.66
CA GLY A 120 -10.79 10.46 -1.51
C GLY A 120 -10.18 9.64 -2.65
N CYS A 121 -9.08 10.12 -3.23
CA CYS A 121 -8.35 9.40 -4.26
C CYS A 121 -6.83 9.66 -4.23
N ASP A 122 -6.07 8.89 -5.01
CA ASP A 122 -4.67 9.23 -5.29
C ASP A 122 -4.56 10.56 -6.05
N ASN A 123 -3.36 11.13 -6.11
CA ASN A 123 -3.11 12.39 -6.83
C ASN A 123 -2.65 12.16 -8.28
N ALA A 124 -2.88 10.97 -8.86
CA ALA A 124 -2.55 10.74 -10.25
C ALA A 124 -3.41 11.62 -11.15
N SER A 125 -2.90 11.98 -12.33
CA SER A 125 -3.62 12.82 -13.29
C SER A 125 -4.93 12.21 -13.77
N VAL A 126 -5.06 10.88 -13.70
CA VAL A 126 -6.28 10.14 -14.02
C VAL A 126 -7.35 10.35 -12.94
N MET A 127 -6.96 10.52 -11.68
CA MET A 127 -7.88 10.70 -10.55
C MET A 127 -8.18 12.19 -10.28
N THR A 128 -7.19 13.07 -10.45
CA THR A 128 -7.25 14.50 -10.08
C THR A 128 -7.03 15.46 -11.26
N GLY A 129 -7.44 15.03 -12.46
CA GLY A 129 -7.24 15.77 -13.69
C GLY A 129 -8.29 16.86 -13.93
N LYS A 130 -7.84 18.10 -14.18
CA LYS A 130 -8.69 19.30 -14.38
C LYS A 130 -9.92 19.10 -15.30
N HIS A 131 -9.80 18.30 -16.36
CA HIS A 131 -10.84 18.14 -17.38
C HIS A 131 -11.38 16.72 -17.54
N LYS A 132 -10.61 15.70 -17.15
CA LYS A 132 -10.92 14.28 -17.38
C LYS A 132 -10.55 13.40 -16.19
N GLY A 133 -10.37 14.00 -15.03
CA GLY A 133 -10.12 13.29 -13.79
C GLY A 133 -11.41 12.70 -13.22
N VAL A 134 -11.27 11.62 -12.44
CA VAL A 134 -12.39 11.04 -11.68
C VAL A 134 -13.03 12.09 -10.77
N ASP A 135 -12.22 12.93 -10.12
CA ASP A 135 -12.66 14.04 -9.29
C ASP A 135 -13.64 14.97 -10.00
N LYS A 136 -13.38 15.30 -11.27
CA LYS A 136 -14.25 16.16 -12.07
C LYS A 136 -15.60 15.51 -12.32
N PHE A 137 -15.63 14.24 -12.74
CA PHE A 137 -16.87 13.51 -12.97
C PHE A 137 -17.68 13.31 -11.68
N VAL A 138 -17.01 13.07 -10.56
CA VAL A 138 -17.65 12.98 -9.24
C VAL A 138 -18.25 14.34 -8.83
N ALA A 139 -17.51 15.44 -9.02
CA ALA A 139 -18.02 16.78 -8.74
C ALA A 139 -19.23 17.16 -9.60
N ASP A 140 -19.35 16.63 -10.82
CA ASP A 140 -20.53 16.80 -11.67
C ASP A 140 -21.78 16.07 -11.13
N GLN A 141 -21.61 15.07 -10.24
CA GLN A 141 -22.74 14.40 -9.58
C GLN A 141 -23.16 15.06 -8.25
N ASN A 142 -22.24 15.76 -7.60
CA ASN A 142 -22.50 16.53 -6.39
C ASN A 142 -21.55 17.74 -6.33
N GLU A 143 -22.08 18.92 -6.67
CA GLU A 143 -21.29 20.16 -6.71
C GLU A 143 -20.71 20.56 -5.35
N ASN A 144 -21.27 20.07 -4.24
CA ASN A 144 -20.83 20.36 -2.88
C ASN A 144 -19.81 19.33 -2.34
N ILE A 145 -19.35 18.39 -3.17
CA ILE A 145 -18.45 17.33 -2.71
C ILE A 145 -17.04 17.87 -2.43
N TYR A 146 -16.46 17.44 -1.30
CA TYR A 146 -15.07 17.71 -0.98
C TYR A 146 -14.14 16.64 -1.59
N ILE A 147 -13.32 17.02 -2.57
CA ILE A 147 -12.30 16.15 -3.14
C ILE A 147 -11.03 16.20 -2.28
N SER A 148 -10.66 15.05 -1.73
CA SER A 148 -9.44 14.88 -0.94
C SER A 148 -8.41 14.06 -1.72
N GLY A 149 -7.34 14.70 -2.14
CA GLY A 149 -6.14 13.97 -2.59
C GLY A 149 -5.50 13.19 -1.44
N CYS A 150 -4.59 12.28 -1.78
CA CYS A 150 -3.90 11.41 -0.82
C CYS A 150 -2.74 12.16 -0.12
N PRO A 151 -2.82 12.44 1.19
CA PRO A 151 -1.74 13.13 1.91
C PRO A 151 -0.43 12.32 1.90
N CYS A 152 -0.53 10.99 1.96
CA CYS A 152 0.63 10.10 1.89
C CYS A 152 1.38 10.25 0.57
N HIS A 153 0.66 10.41 -0.54
CA HIS A 153 1.27 10.64 -1.85
C HIS A 153 1.96 12.00 -1.92
N LEU A 154 1.33 13.06 -1.37
CA LEU A 154 1.92 14.39 -1.31
C LEU A 154 3.22 14.41 -0.46
N VAL A 155 3.20 13.78 0.71
CA VAL A 155 4.39 13.65 1.57
C VAL A 155 5.49 12.86 0.85
N HIS A 156 5.13 11.77 0.16
CA HIS A 156 6.08 10.99 -0.63
C HIS A 156 6.73 11.83 -1.75
N ILE A 157 5.93 12.58 -2.52
CA ILE A 157 6.45 13.48 -3.56
C ILE A 157 7.39 14.52 -2.96
N ALA A 158 7.02 15.13 -1.82
CA ALA A 158 7.85 16.13 -1.15
C ALA A 158 9.20 15.54 -0.73
N ALA A 159 9.19 14.34 -0.13
CA ALA A 159 10.40 13.63 0.26
C ALA A 159 11.27 13.26 -0.95
N GLN A 160 10.67 12.73 -2.02
CA GLN A 160 11.36 12.37 -3.26
C GLN A 160 12.04 13.59 -3.90
N LYS A 161 11.30 14.69 -4.06
CA LYS A 161 11.86 15.94 -4.63
C LYS A 161 12.98 16.51 -3.77
N THR A 162 12.87 16.38 -2.44
CA THR A 162 13.93 16.81 -1.53
C THR A 162 15.16 15.94 -1.68
N ALA A 163 15.02 14.61 -1.73
CA ALA A 163 16.12 13.67 -1.93
C ALA A 163 16.90 13.95 -3.23
N GLN A 164 16.21 14.32 -4.31
CA GLN A 164 16.83 14.70 -5.60
C GLN A 164 17.67 15.99 -5.54
N LYS A 165 17.48 16.83 -4.52
CA LYS A 165 18.27 18.06 -4.32
C LYS A 165 19.53 17.82 -3.48
N ILE A 166 19.66 16.66 -2.84
CA ILE A 166 20.86 16.32 -2.10
C ILE A 166 21.96 15.96 -3.11
N PRO A 167 23.19 16.50 -2.98
CA PRO A 167 24.25 16.29 -3.97
C PRO A 167 24.75 14.83 -4.05
N ILE A 168 24.40 14.02 -3.05
CA ILE A 168 24.77 12.61 -2.97
C ILE A 168 23.63 11.78 -3.55
N LYS A 169 23.95 10.96 -4.56
CA LYS A 169 23.00 10.03 -5.18
C LYS A 169 22.85 8.76 -4.34
N PHE A 170 22.17 8.86 -3.20
CA PHE A 170 21.96 7.73 -2.30
C PHE A 170 21.17 6.59 -2.95
N GLU A 171 20.23 6.90 -3.83
CA GLU A 171 19.46 5.88 -4.56
C GLU A 171 20.38 5.01 -5.42
N ASP A 172 21.28 5.62 -6.19
CA ASP A 172 22.26 4.91 -7.02
C ASP A 172 23.18 4.03 -6.15
N LEU A 173 23.72 4.59 -5.06
CA LEU A 173 24.57 3.83 -4.13
C LEU A 173 23.86 2.59 -3.57
N LEU A 174 22.60 2.74 -3.14
CA LEU A 174 21.81 1.62 -2.61
C LEU A 174 21.55 0.55 -3.67
N VAL A 175 21.25 0.98 -4.90
CA VAL A 175 21.03 0.09 -6.05
C VAL A 175 22.31 -0.66 -6.40
N ASP A 176 23.45 0.03 -6.44
CA ASP A 176 24.76 -0.54 -6.77
C ASP A 176 25.20 -1.58 -5.73
N ILE A 177 25.13 -1.25 -4.44
CA ILE A 177 25.47 -2.19 -3.36
C ILE A 177 24.56 -3.41 -3.43
N TYR A 178 23.25 -3.20 -3.62
CA TYR A 178 22.30 -4.31 -3.72
C TYR A 178 22.66 -5.24 -4.88
N TYR A 179 22.86 -4.72 -6.09
CA TYR A 179 23.16 -5.53 -7.28
C TYR A 179 24.57 -6.12 -7.26
N TYR A 180 25.53 -5.47 -6.59
CA TYR A 180 26.83 -6.08 -6.33
C TYR A 180 26.68 -7.33 -5.48
N LEU A 181 25.85 -7.32 -4.44
CA LEU A 181 25.64 -8.48 -3.59
C LEU A 181 24.67 -9.50 -4.21
N ASP A 182 23.73 -9.04 -5.04
CA ASP A 182 22.69 -9.87 -5.63
C ASP A 182 23.29 -11.05 -6.42
N LYS A 183 22.64 -12.20 -6.32
CA LYS A 183 22.99 -13.45 -7.00
C LYS A 183 24.40 -14.02 -6.74
N SER A 184 25.18 -13.44 -5.82
CA SER A 184 26.50 -13.95 -5.46
C SER A 184 26.50 -14.59 -4.08
N TYR A 185 26.46 -15.93 -4.05
CA TYR A 185 26.54 -16.68 -2.80
C TYR A 185 27.80 -16.33 -2.00
N LYS A 186 28.95 -16.28 -2.69
CA LYS A 186 30.25 -15.96 -2.08
C LYS A 186 30.23 -14.59 -1.38
N ARG A 187 29.85 -13.52 -2.08
CA ARG A 187 29.82 -12.16 -1.53
C ARG A 187 28.83 -12.03 -0.36
N ASN A 188 27.68 -12.72 -0.43
CA ASN A 188 26.73 -12.76 0.69
C ASN A 188 27.31 -13.47 1.92
N LEU A 189 28.08 -14.54 1.74
CA LEU A 189 28.73 -15.26 2.83
C LEU A 189 29.83 -14.39 3.49
N GLU A 190 30.64 -13.72 2.69
CA GLU A 190 31.69 -12.80 3.18
C GLU A 190 31.09 -11.61 3.93
N LEU A 191 30.03 -10.99 3.41
CA LEU A 191 29.29 -9.94 4.14
C LEU A 191 28.74 -10.47 5.47
N LYS A 192 28.16 -11.68 5.48
CA LYS A 192 27.65 -12.30 6.72
C LYS A 192 28.76 -12.50 7.76
N ASN A 193 29.96 -12.89 7.33
CA ASN A 193 31.10 -13.01 8.24
C ASN A 193 31.52 -11.63 8.78
N GLY A 194 31.53 -10.60 7.93
CA GLY A 194 31.74 -9.21 8.35
C GLY A 194 30.72 -8.74 9.41
N GLN A 195 29.44 -9.07 9.21
CA GLN A 195 28.36 -8.78 10.17
C GLN A 195 28.61 -9.44 11.53
N LEU A 196 29.02 -10.71 11.54
CA LEU A 196 29.34 -11.43 12.77
C LEU A 196 30.56 -10.84 13.49
N MET A 197 31.59 -10.40 12.75
CA MET A 197 32.77 -9.75 13.33
C MET A 197 32.46 -8.36 13.92
N CYS A 198 31.50 -7.64 13.33
CA CYS A 198 31.05 -6.34 13.84
C CYS A 198 30.01 -6.49 14.97
N GLU A 199 29.67 -7.70 15.39
CA GLU A 199 28.63 -7.98 16.39
C GLU A 199 27.25 -7.39 16.05
N ILE A 200 26.96 -7.21 14.75
CA ILE A 200 25.67 -6.69 14.29
C ILE A 200 24.76 -7.81 13.79
N LYS A 201 23.45 -7.54 13.81
CA LYS A 201 22.45 -8.50 13.35
C LYS A 201 22.64 -8.81 11.86
N THR A 202 22.71 -10.11 11.54
CA THR A 202 22.79 -10.58 10.15
C THR A 202 21.52 -10.21 9.39
N HIS A 203 21.67 -9.33 8.41
CA HIS A 203 20.59 -8.87 7.57
C HIS A 203 21.01 -8.82 6.10
N LYS A 204 20.08 -9.14 5.19
CA LYS A 204 20.29 -8.90 3.76
C LYS A 204 20.17 -7.41 3.46
N ILE A 205 20.93 -6.92 2.48
CA ILE A 205 20.72 -5.57 1.95
C ILE A 205 19.38 -5.53 1.21
N LEU A 206 18.62 -4.46 1.43
CA LEU A 206 17.30 -4.29 0.85
C LEU A 206 17.42 -3.69 -0.56
N LYS A 207 16.58 -4.17 -1.48
CA LYS A 207 16.45 -3.55 -2.80
C LYS A 207 15.64 -2.27 -2.68
N HIS A 208 16.24 -1.14 -3.05
CA HIS A 208 15.48 0.08 -3.25
C HIS A 208 14.57 -0.05 -4.48
N VAL A 209 13.29 0.28 -4.33
CA VAL A 209 12.31 0.35 -5.42
C VAL A 209 11.67 1.73 -5.38
N SER A 210 11.97 2.56 -6.37
CA SER A 210 11.52 3.95 -6.45
C SER A 210 10.00 4.11 -6.45
N THR A 211 9.27 3.11 -6.95
CA THR A 211 7.80 3.11 -7.02
C THR A 211 7.12 2.68 -5.71
N ARG A 212 7.85 2.19 -4.71
CA ARG A 212 7.27 1.81 -3.42
C ARG A 212 7.54 2.87 -2.36
N TRP A 213 6.47 3.47 -1.86
CA TRP A 213 6.53 4.45 -0.78
C TRP A 213 7.34 3.91 0.41
N LEU A 214 8.15 4.78 1.02
CA LEU A 214 9.00 4.47 2.18
C LEU A 214 10.13 3.44 1.94
N SER A 215 10.34 2.97 0.70
CA SER A 215 11.44 2.03 0.40
C SER A 215 12.80 2.67 0.68
N LEU A 216 13.01 3.93 0.31
CA LEU A 216 14.29 4.62 0.47
C LEU A 216 14.72 4.71 1.94
N GLY A 217 13.82 5.16 2.83
CA GLY A 217 14.11 5.26 4.27
C GLY A 217 14.52 3.94 4.89
N LYS A 218 13.76 2.86 4.64
CA LYS A 218 14.11 1.51 5.12
C LYS A 218 15.45 1.00 4.56
N CYS A 219 15.75 1.31 3.30
CA CYS A 219 17.03 0.94 2.70
C CYS A 219 18.19 1.71 3.32
N LEU A 220 18.01 3.01 3.61
CA LEU A 220 19.01 3.84 4.30
C LEU A 220 19.23 3.40 5.74
N GLU A 221 18.17 3.13 6.50
CA GLU A 221 18.27 2.57 7.85
C GLU A 221 19.04 1.25 7.84
N ARG A 222 18.73 0.35 6.89
CA ARG A 222 19.48 -0.91 6.71
C ARG A 222 20.93 -0.66 6.30
N LEU A 223 21.20 0.32 5.44
CA LEU A 223 22.56 0.67 5.03
C LEU A 223 23.38 1.15 6.22
N LEU A 224 22.82 2.03 7.06
CA LEU A 224 23.47 2.56 8.26
C LEU A 224 23.68 1.48 9.32
N GLU A 225 22.68 0.62 9.55
CA GLU A 225 22.78 -0.54 10.45
C GLU A 225 23.93 -1.47 10.04
N GLN A 226 24.19 -1.61 8.74
CA GLN A 226 25.16 -2.55 8.16
C GLN A 226 26.46 -1.86 7.74
N TRP A 227 26.65 -0.59 8.08
CA TRP A 227 27.69 0.26 7.53
C TRP A 227 29.09 -0.27 7.80
N ASP A 228 29.39 -0.62 9.05
CA ASP A 228 30.73 -1.09 9.43
C ASP A 228 31.07 -2.42 8.75
N ALA A 229 30.13 -3.36 8.70
CA ALA A 229 30.31 -4.63 8.01
C ALA A 229 30.48 -4.45 6.49
N LEU A 230 29.71 -3.55 5.87
CA LEU A 230 29.84 -3.23 4.45
C LEU A 230 31.19 -2.58 4.14
N LYS A 231 31.64 -1.64 5.00
CA LYS A 231 32.94 -0.99 4.86
C LYS A 231 34.07 -2.01 4.93
N MET A 232 34.07 -2.87 5.95
CA MET A 232 35.06 -3.94 6.07
C MET A 232 35.04 -4.89 4.87
N PHE A 233 33.85 -5.28 4.40
CA PHE A 233 33.68 -6.13 3.22
C PHE A 233 34.27 -5.49 1.96
N PHE A 234 33.93 -4.24 1.66
CA PHE A 234 34.43 -3.56 0.46
C PHE A 234 35.92 -3.22 0.53
N GLU A 235 36.48 -2.94 1.71
CA GLU A 235 37.92 -2.78 1.90
C GLU A 235 38.68 -4.09 1.58
N GLN A 236 38.16 -5.24 2.01
CA GLN A 236 38.75 -6.55 1.68
C GLN A 236 38.67 -6.85 0.19
N GLU A 237 37.51 -6.63 -0.43
CA GLU A 237 37.31 -6.83 -1.87
C GLU A 237 38.25 -5.92 -2.69
N TYR A 238 38.41 -4.66 -2.30
CA TYR A 238 39.32 -3.73 -2.94
C TYR A 238 40.78 -4.22 -2.90
N GLU A 239 41.26 -4.68 -1.74
CA GLU A 239 42.62 -5.23 -1.61
C GLU A 239 42.82 -6.51 -2.44
N ILE A 240 41.79 -7.35 -2.55
CA ILE A 240 41.82 -8.54 -3.42
C ILE A 240 41.92 -8.13 -4.89
N GLU A 241 41.11 -7.16 -5.34
CA GLU A 241 41.17 -6.67 -6.72
C GLU A 241 42.50 -6.00 -7.06
N LYS A 242 43.02 -5.17 -6.15
CA LYS A 242 44.31 -4.49 -6.30
C LYS A 242 45.45 -5.49 -6.51
N LYS A 243 45.48 -6.57 -5.71
CA LYS A 243 46.44 -7.68 -5.87
C LYS A 243 46.30 -8.41 -7.20
N LYS A 244 45.08 -8.58 -7.73
CA LYS A 244 44.86 -9.18 -9.07
C LYS A 244 45.40 -8.28 -10.18
N LYS A 245 45.08 -6.98 -10.17
CA LYS A 245 45.54 -6.01 -11.17
C LYS A 245 47.07 -5.81 -11.17
N GLY A 246 47.71 -5.89 -10.00
CA GLY A 246 49.16 -5.84 -9.87
C GLY A 246 49.89 -7.04 -10.50
N LYS A 247 49.26 -8.22 -10.53
CA LYS A 247 49.83 -9.42 -11.16
C LYS A 247 49.71 -9.43 -12.69
N THR A 248 48.74 -8.73 -13.26
CA THR A 248 48.50 -8.68 -14.73
C THR A 248 49.48 -7.74 -15.47
N LYS A 249 50.23 -6.88 -14.77
CA LYS A 249 51.20 -5.96 -15.39
C LYS A 249 52.63 -6.51 -15.52
N ILE A 250 52.88 -7.75 -15.09
CA ILE A 250 54.22 -8.39 -15.10
C ILE A 250 54.25 -9.57 -16.11
N SER A 251 53.50 -9.47 -17.20
CA SER A 251 53.56 -10.42 -18.32
C SER A 251 53.86 -9.69 -19.62
#